data_AF-A0A6H2DL35-F1
#
_entry.id   AF-A0A6H2DL35-F1
#
_cell.length_a   1.000
_cell.length_b   1.000
_cell.length_c   1.000
_cell.angle_alpha   90.00
_cell.angle_beta   90.00
_cell.angle_gamma   90.00
#
_symmetry.space_group_name_H-M   'P 1'
#
loop_
_entity.id
_entity.type
_entity.pdbx_description
1 polymer ?
#
loop_
_entity_poly.entity_id
_entity_poly.type
_entity_poly.pdbx_seq_one_letter_code
_entity_poly.pdbx_strand_id
1 'polypeptide(L)'
;MELSHKIENLETKDDPPKSELEASFDAVLVAEDTASQGKAIAELRTDVDGLKSQMTDISKASARPALAGNLDGAKGMVSSAASEDFVSRYLRRGDHSGIELKSFSGASGPEGGFAVPREIDALIGSTLKSISPIRAIATIVQTGSAGYRKLVTDGGTPAGWVSETASRPETDTPNFNEIAPPTGELYANPAASQAMLDDAAFDVEAWLADEIAREFAQAEGAAFVGGSGVNQPRGFLNAAVTDEADDVRAFGSLQYVPSGSSGSFASEDALVDLVQPNSIIDLRGDRR
;
A
#
# COMPACT_ATOMS: atom_id res chain seq x y z
N MET A 1 47.08 64.89 -79.62
CA MET A 1 45.74 65.45 -79.36
C MET A 1 44.81 64.25 -79.21
N GLU A 2 44.57 63.75 -78.00
CA GLU A 2 43.54 64.26 -77.06
C GLU A 2 42.14 64.24 -77.71
N LEU A 3 41.07 63.64 -77.16
CA LEU A 3 40.68 63.34 -75.78
C LEU A 3 39.66 62.18 -75.73
N SER A 4 39.78 61.35 -74.68
CA SER A 4 38.71 60.81 -73.81
C SER A 4 37.25 60.93 -74.26
N HIS A 5 36.50 59.82 -74.25
CA HIS A 5 35.33 59.71 -73.37
C HIS A 5 34.92 58.26 -73.08
N LYS A 6 34.65 58.05 -71.80
CA LYS A 6 34.28 56.83 -71.09
C LYS A 6 32.76 56.86 -70.93
N ILE A 7 32.01 55.94 -71.56
CA ILE A 7 30.63 55.65 -71.14
C ILE A 7 30.40 54.14 -71.20
N GLU A 8 30.34 53.62 -69.99
CA GLU A 8 29.82 52.35 -69.51
C GLU A 8 28.28 52.37 -69.57
N ASN A 9 27.64 51.20 -69.70
CA ASN A 9 26.21 50.91 -69.60
C ASN A 9 25.27 51.36 -70.73
N LEU A 10 24.61 50.36 -71.35
CA LEU A 10 23.14 50.18 -71.30
C LEU A 10 22.77 48.89 -72.05
N GLU A 11 22.97 47.77 -71.37
CA GLU A 11 22.23 46.55 -71.63
C GLU A 11 20.91 46.67 -70.85
N THR A 12 19.81 46.94 -71.53
CA THR A 12 18.45 46.68 -71.01
C THR A 12 17.59 46.24 -72.18
N LYS A 13 17.53 44.92 -72.39
CA LYS A 13 16.38 44.30 -73.06
C LYS A 13 15.22 44.46 -72.08
N ASP A 14 14.34 45.43 -72.33
CA ASP A 14 13.05 45.49 -71.67
C ASP A 14 12.24 44.25 -72.08
N ASP A 15 12.11 43.30 -71.15
CA ASP A 15 11.06 42.29 -71.18
C ASP A 15 9.70 43.01 -71.11
N PRO A 16 8.67 42.56 -71.87
CA PRO A 16 7.36 43.20 -71.81
C PRO A 16 6.79 43.12 -70.39
N PRO A 17 6.07 44.15 -69.92
CA PRO A 17 5.49 44.14 -68.58
C PRO A 17 4.53 42.95 -68.47
N LYS A 18 4.74 42.11 -67.42
CA LYS A 18 3.83 41.02 -67.05
C LYS A 18 2.40 41.55 -67.13
N SER A 19 1.54 40.86 -67.86
CA SER A 19 0.15 41.30 -68.02
C SER A 19 -0.51 41.47 -66.64
N GLU A 20 -1.38 42.47 -66.47
CA GLU A 20 -2.07 42.71 -65.19
C GLU A 20 -2.80 41.45 -64.68
N LEU A 21 -3.16 40.55 -65.59
CA LEU A 21 -3.75 39.26 -65.30
C LEU A 21 -2.78 38.29 -64.62
N GLU A 22 -1.53 38.16 -65.10
CA GLU A 22 -0.51 37.32 -64.47
C GLU A 22 -0.12 37.84 -63.08
N ALA A 23 -0.04 39.16 -62.91
CA ALA A 23 0.20 39.77 -61.61
C ALA A 23 -0.97 39.50 -60.62
N SER A 24 -2.21 39.46 -61.12
CA SER A 24 -3.37 39.11 -60.30
C SER A 24 -3.40 37.63 -59.89
N PHE A 25 -2.97 36.72 -60.77
CA PHE A 25 -2.87 35.28 -60.45
C PHE A 25 -1.77 34.99 -59.42
N ASP A 26 -0.59 35.60 -59.55
CA ASP A 26 0.48 35.49 -58.54
C ASP A 26 0.02 36.04 -57.18
N ALA A 27 -0.70 37.16 -57.15
CA ALA A 27 -1.23 37.73 -55.91
C ALA A 27 -2.27 36.82 -55.24
N VAL A 28 -3.12 36.14 -56.02
CA VAL A 28 -4.10 35.18 -55.50
C VAL A 28 -3.40 33.94 -54.93
N LEU A 29 -2.38 33.40 -55.62
CA LEU A 29 -1.61 32.25 -55.14
C LEU A 29 -0.86 32.56 -53.84
N VAL A 30 -0.24 33.73 -53.73
CA VAL A 30 0.43 34.17 -52.50
C VAL A 30 -0.58 34.37 -51.36
N ALA A 31 -1.75 34.94 -51.64
CA ALA A 31 -2.80 35.10 -50.63
C ALA A 31 -3.34 33.75 -50.12
N GLU A 32 -3.48 32.77 -51.01
CA GLU A 32 -3.91 31.41 -50.67
C GLU A 32 -2.86 30.67 -49.82
N ASP A 33 -1.58 30.77 -50.19
CA ASP A 33 -0.48 30.17 -49.42
C ASP A 33 -0.36 30.81 -48.02
N THR A 34 -0.46 32.14 -47.94
CA THR A 34 -0.43 32.86 -46.66
C THR A 34 -1.63 32.49 -45.76
N ALA A 35 -2.81 32.29 -46.36
CA ALA A 35 -3.99 31.82 -45.63
C ALA A 35 -3.85 30.36 -45.15
N SER A 36 -3.18 29.50 -45.92
CA SER A 36 -2.90 28.10 -45.54
C SER A 36 -1.91 28.03 -44.36
N GLN A 37 -0.84 28.83 -44.40
CA GLN A 37 0.14 28.95 -43.32
C GLN A 37 -0.49 29.54 -42.05
N GLY A 38 -1.39 30.52 -42.19
CA GLY A 38 -2.15 31.08 -41.08
C GLY A 38 -3.01 30.04 -40.34
N LYS A 39 -3.62 29.09 -41.09
CA LYS A 39 -4.38 27.98 -40.49
C LYS A 39 -3.48 26.99 -39.77
N ALA A 40 -2.35 26.59 -40.36
CA ALA A 40 -1.39 25.68 -39.73
C ALA A 40 -0.80 26.26 -38.44
N ILE A 41 -0.50 27.56 -38.40
CA ILE A 41 0.00 28.24 -37.20
C ILE A 41 -1.09 28.32 -36.11
N ALA A 42 -2.36 28.48 -36.47
CA ALA A 42 -3.47 28.48 -35.51
C ALA A 42 -3.69 27.09 -34.89
N GLU A 43 -3.56 26.03 -35.69
CA GLU A 43 -3.65 24.64 -35.23
C GLU A 43 -2.49 24.30 -34.28
N LEU A 44 -1.24 24.63 -34.67
CA LEU A 44 -0.07 24.45 -33.81
C LEU A 44 -0.17 25.21 -32.47
N ARG A 45 -0.76 26.41 -32.47
CA ARG A 45 -1.02 27.15 -31.22
C ARG A 45 -2.01 26.42 -30.33
N THR A 46 -3.05 25.84 -30.92
CA THR A 46 -4.05 25.04 -30.20
C THR A 46 -3.42 23.79 -29.60
N ASP A 47 -2.55 23.11 -30.34
CA ASP A 47 -1.82 21.93 -29.86
C ASP A 47 -0.84 22.29 -28.73
N VAL A 48 -0.10 23.40 -28.87
CA VAL A 48 0.83 23.88 -27.83
C VAL A 48 0.08 24.29 -26.56
N ASP A 49 -1.08 24.91 -26.67
CA ASP A 49 -1.94 25.24 -25.53
C ASP A 49 -2.49 23.98 -24.85
N GLY A 50 -2.88 22.96 -25.64
CA GLY A 50 -3.27 21.64 -25.14
C GLY A 50 -2.14 20.94 -24.39
N LEU A 51 -0.94 20.91 -24.96
CA LEU A 51 0.24 20.31 -24.35
C LEU A 51 0.65 21.03 -23.06
N LYS A 52 0.54 22.36 -23.05
CA LYS A 52 0.78 23.18 -21.86
C LYS A 52 -0.21 22.87 -20.75
N SER A 53 -1.50 22.70 -21.08
CA SER A 53 -2.51 22.28 -20.10
C SER A 53 -2.16 20.92 -19.51
N GLN A 54 -1.87 19.92 -20.35
CA GLN A 54 -1.48 18.58 -19.92
C GLN A 54 -0.24 18.60 -19.02
N MET A 55 0.78 19.38 -19.38
CA MET A 55 2.00 19.50 -18.58
C MET A 55 1.73 20.15 -17.21
N THR A 56 0.85 21.15 -17.14
CA THR A 56 0.45 21.75 -15.87
C THR A 56 -0.36 20.81 -14.99
N ASP A 57 -1.18 19.94 -15.58
CA ASP A 57 -1.97 18.95 -14.83
C ASP A 57 -1.09 17.82 -14.30
N ILE A 58 -0.12 17.35 -15.08
CA ILE A 58 0.92 16.40 -14.62
C ILE A 58 1.76 17.00 -13.50
N SER A 59 2.19 18.26 -13.65
CA SER A 59 2.98 18.96 -12.62
C SER A 59 2.17 19.15 -11.32
N LYS A 60 0.87 19.47 -11.41
CA LYS A 60 -0.02 19.55 -10.25
C LYS A 60 -0.25 18.18 -9.62
N ALA A 61 -0.39 17.11 -10.41
CA ALA A 61 -0.55 15.75 -9.90
C ALA A 61 0.71 15.27 -9.15
N SER A 62 1.90 15.59 -9.66
CA SER A 62 3.19 15.24 -9.05
C SER A 62 3.53 16.09 -7.82
N ALA A 63 2.99 17.31 -7.70
CA ALA A 63 3.25 18.21 -6.58
C ALA A 63 2.29 18.01 -5.39
N ARG A 64 1.34 17.07 -5.47
CA ARG A 64 0.46 16.73 -4.35
C ARG A 64 1.19 15.81 -3.36
N PRO A 65 1.37 16.20 -2.09
CA PRO A 65 1.83 15.28 -1.05
C PRO A 65 0.85 14.10 -0.94
N ALA A 66 1.36 12.87 -1.06
CA ALA A 66 0.58 11.66 -1.00
C ALA A 66 0.08 11.41 0.44
N LEU A 67 -1.08 11.99 0.81
CA LEU A 67 -1.72 11.80 2.12
C LEU A 67 -3.15 11.22 2.02
N ALA A 68 -3.59 10.75 0.86
CA ALA A 68 -4.84 10.02 0.76
C ALA A 68 -4.70 8.89 -0.26
N GLY A 69 -4.96 7.65 0.20
CA GLY A 69 -4.87 6.45 -0.61
C GLY A 69 -5.78 6.53 -1.82
N ASN A 70 -5.21 6.33 -3.00
CA ASN A 70 -5.98 5.97 -4.18
C ASN A 70 -6.34 4.48 -4.05
N LEU A 71 -7.49 4.26 -3.42
CA LEU A 71 -8.35 3.12 -3.67
C LEU A 71 -9.03 3.39 -5.03
N ASP A 72 -8.44 2.93 -6.12
CA ASP A 72 -9.23 2.70 -7.34
C ASP A 72 -8.73 1.42 -8.01
N GLY A 73 -9.61 0.42 -8.03
CA GLY A 73 -9.30 -0.94 -8.42
C GLY A 73 -9.23 -1.15 -9.92
N ALA A 74 -8.55 -2.24 -10.28
CA ALA A 74 -8.77 -3.00 -11.52
C ALA A 74 -8.48 -2.27 -12.85
N LYS A 75 -7.24 -1.80 -13.04
CA LYS A 75 -6.55 -1.85 -14.34
C LYS A 75 -5.12 -2.26 -14.09
N GLY A 76 -4.56 -3.14 -14.92
CA GLY A 76 -3.24 -3.75 -14.80
C GLY A 76 -2.23 -2.80 -14.15
N MET A 77 -1.72 -3.24 -13.01
CA MET A 77 -0.80 -2.49 -12.15
C MET A 77 0.43 -2.17 -12.99
N VAL A 78 0.52 -0.93 -13.47
CA VAL A 78 1.69 -0.46 -14.21
C VAL A 78 2.86 -0.57 -13.24
N SER A 79 3.82 -1.43 -13.55
CA SER A 79 5.10 -1.50 -12.84
C SER A 79 5.63 -0.08 -12.70
N SER A 80 5.83 0.37 -11.47
CA SER A 80 6.43 1.68 -11.26
C SER A 80 7.89 1.59 -11.66
N ALA A 81 8.51 2.70 -12.09
CA ALA A 81 9.95 2.69 -12.41
C ALA A 81 10.80 2.15 -11.25
N ALA A 82 10.31 2.24 -10.01
CA ALA A 82 10.95 1.68 -8.83
C ALA A 82 10.85 0.14 -8.74
N SER A 83 9.73 -0.47 -9.14
CA SER A 83 9.61 -1.93 -9.18
C SER A 83 10.46 -2.53 -10.31
N GLU A 84 10.50 -1.88 -11.48
CA GLU A 84 11.35 -2.32 -12.59
C GLU A 84 12.85 -2.18 -12.28
N ASP A 85 13.26 -1.09 -11.64
CA ASP A 85 14.65 -0.89 -11.21
C ASP A 85 15.04 -1.91 -10.13
N PHE A 86 14.14 -2.20 -9.18
CA PHE A 86 14.35 -3.24 -8.17
C PHE A 86 14.54 -4.62 -8.82
N VAL A 87 13.66 -5.04 -9.72
CA VAL A 87 13.77 -6.36 -10.39
C VAL A 87 15.04 -6.44 -11.24
N SER A 88 15.32 -5.42 -12.06
CA SER A 88 16.43 -5.45 -13.01
C SER A 88 17.81 -5.34 -12.33
N ARG A 89 17.93 -4.62 -11.22
CA ARG A 89 19.20 -4.47 -10.48
C ARG A 89 19.35 -5.51 -9.38
N TYR A 90 18.35 -5.66 -8.52
CA TYR A 90 18.43 -6.55 -7.36
C TYR A 90 18.30 -8.01 -7.76
N LEU A 91 17.16 -8.39 -8.35
CA LEU A 91 16.85 -9.80 -8.62
C LEU A 91 17.72 -10.36 -9.75
N ARG A 92 17.99 -9.56 -10.79
CA ARG A 92 18.70 -10.02 -11.99
C ARG A 92 20.21 -9.86 -11.93
N ARG A 93 20.72 -8.78 -11.32
CA ARG A 93 22.17 -8.47 -11.24
C ARG A 93 22.78 -8.69 -9.87
N GLY A 94 21.98 -8.83 -8.81
CA GLY A 94 22.49 -8.81 -7.44
C GLY A 94 23.16 -7.47 -7.10
N ASP A 95 22.80 -6.40 -7.81
CA ASP A 95 23.37 -5.07 -7.60
C ASP A 95 22.62 -4.37 -6.46
N HIS A 96 23.35 -4.09 -5.39
CA HIS A 96 22.84 -3.44 -4.18
C HIS A 96 22.91 -1.90 -4.26
N SER A 97 23.45 -1.34 -5.35
CA SER A 97 23.60 0.11 -5.50
C SER A 97 22.28 0.78 -5.88
N GLY A 98 21.82 1.71 -5.04
CA GLY A 98 20.60 2.50 -5.28
C GLY A 98 19.31 1.96 -4.66
N ILE A 99 19.34 0.79 -4.01
CA ILE A 99 18.21 0.27 -3.23
C ILE A 99 18.38 0.72 -1.79
N GLU A 100 17.36 1.36 -1.22
CA GLU A 100 17.41 1.80 0.17
C GLU A 100 17.54 0.58 1.10
N LEU A 101 18.67 0.52 1.81
CA LEU A 101 18.85 -0.37 2.95
C LEU A 101 17.94 0.12 4.07
N LYS A 102 16.95 -0.68 4.45
CA LYS A 102 16.08 -0.38 5.57
C LYS A 102 16.42 -1.33 6.71
N SER A 103 17.46 -0.97 7.45
CA SER A 103 17.78 -1.67 8.69
C SER A 103 16.84 -1.20 9.82
N PHE A 104 16.02 -2.12 10.34
CA PHE A 104 15.16 -1.86 11.50
C PHE A 104 15.94 -1.99 12.82
N SER A 105 17.09 -2.65 12.78
CA SER A 105 18.08 -2.66 13.86
C SER A 105 19.23 -1.69 13.55
N GLY A 106 19.94 -1.20 14.55
CA GLY A 106 21.15 -0.38 14.33
C GLY A 106 22.30 -1.12 13.62
N ALA A 107 22.10 -2.36 13.16
CA ALA A 107 23.09 -3.09 12.38
C ALA A 107 23.08 -2.60 10.92
N SER A 108 23.95 -1.65 10.62
CA SER A 108 24.27 -1.25 9.26
C SER A 108 25.19 -2.32 8.64
N GLY A 109 24.62 -3.23 7.86
CA GLY A 109 25.37 -4.24 7.10
C GLY A 109 24.50 -4.85 5.98
N PRO A 110 25.10 -5.62 5.05
CA PRO A 110 24.37 -6.34 3.99
C PRO A 110 23.34 -7.37 4.52
N GLU A 111 23.39 -7.68 5.82
CA GLU A 111 22.42 -8.50 6.56
C GLU A 111 21.09 -7.75 6.84
N GLY A 112 21.05 -6.43 6.70
CA GLY A 112 19.94 -5.56 7.14
C GLY A 112 18.69 -5.54 6.25
N GLY A 113 18.62 -6.41 5.24
CA GLY A 113 17.50 -6.45 4.30
C GLY A 113 17.42 -5.23 3.37
N PHE A 114 16.82 -5.42 2.20
CA PHE A 114 16.58 -4.36 1.23
C PHE A 114 15.10 -3.97 1.25
N ALA A 115 14.81 -2.67 1.12
CA ALA A 115 13.43 -2.20 1.08
C ALA A 115 12.75 -2.69 -0.21
N VAL A 116 11.64 -3.39 -0.04
CA VAL A 116 10.76 -3.80 -1.15
C VAL A 116 9.89 -2.59 -1.56
N PRO A 117 9.71 -2.31 -2.87
CA PRO A 117 8.77 -1.31 -3.35
C PRO A 117 7.35 -1.49 -2.78
N ARG A 118 6.62 -0.38 -2.59
CA ARG A 118 5.31 -0.40 -1.91
C ARG A 118 4.25 -1.22 -2.67
N GLU A 119 4.38 -1.32 -3.98
CA GLU A 119 3.47 -2.04 -4.85
C GLU A 119 3.59 -3.56 -4.62
N ILE A 120 4.82 -4.07 -4.51
CA ILE A 120 5.10 -5.48 -4.19
C ILE A 120 4.67 -5.78 -2.75
N ASP A 121 4.95 -4.87 -1.80
CA ASP A 121 4.49 -5.01 -0.41
C ASP A 121 2.95 -5.05 -0.31
N ALA A 122 2.25 -4.20 -1.07
CA ALA A 122 0.79 -4.21 -1.14
C ALA A 122 0.25 -5.51 -1.75
N LEU A 123 0.90 -6.05 -2.79
CA LEU A 123 0.56 -7.34 -3.38
C LEU A 123 0.69 -8.46 -2.34
N ILE A 124 1.85 -8.56 -1.67
CA ILE A 124 2.11 -9.53 -0.60
C ILE A 124 1.05 -9.39 0.50
N GLY A 125 0.78 -8.16 0.96
CA GLY A 125 -0.23 -7.90 2.00
C GLY A 125 -1.64 -8.33 1.61
N SER A 126 -2.02 -8.14 0.33
CA SER A 126 -3.33 -8.58 -0.18
C SER A 126 -3.44 -10.10 -0.24
N THR A 127 -2.39 -10.79 -0.71
CA THR A 127 -2.32 -12.25 -0.79
C THR A 127 -2.31 -12.87 0.60
N LEU A 128 -1.54 -12.31 1.53
CA LEU A 128 -1.51 -12.71 2.95
C LEU A 128 -2.90 -12.68 3.58
N LYS A 129 -3.68 -11.62 3.33
CA LYS A 129 -5.03 -11.48 3.87
C LYS A 129 -6.01 -12.51 3.29
N SER A 130 -5.83 -12.90 2.03
CA SER A 130 -6.64 -13.93 1.39
C SER A 130 -6.32 -15.35 1.90
N ILE A 131 -5.07 -15.61 2.28
CA ILE A 131 -4.61 -16.94 2.67
C ILE A 131 -4.77 -17.16 4.17
N SER A 132 -4.52 -16.15 5.01
CA SER A 132 -4.54 -16.27 6.47
C SER A 132 -5.94 -16.07 7.05
N PRO A 133 -6.62 -17.11 7.59
CA PRO A 133 -7.96 -16.96 8.16
C PRO A 133 -7.97 -16.06 9.39
N ILE A 134 -6.88 -16.07 10.17
CA ILE A 134 -6.77 -15.28 11.41
C ILE A 134 -6.72 -13.79 11.09
N ARG A 135 -6.03 -13.37 10.03
CA ARG A 135 -6.00 -11.97 9.59
C ARG A 135 -7.36 -11.45 9.12
N ALA A 136 -8.27 -12.33 8.71
CA ALA A 136 -9.62 -11.94 8.31
C ALA A 136 -10.50 -11.58 9.52
N ILE A 137 -10.24 -12.16 10.70
CA ILE A 137 -11.02 -11.96 11.93
C ILE A 137 -10.31 -11.05 12.95
N ALA A 138 -9.01 -10.82 12.80
CA ALA A 138 -8.21 -9.97 13.68
C ALA A 138 -8.14 -8.51 13.18
N THR A 139 -7.87 -7.58 14.10
CA THR A 139 -7.59 -6.18 13.75
C THR A 139 -6.12 -6.02 13.38
N ILE A 140 -5.86 -5.49 12.18
CA ILE A 140 -4.49 -5.23 11.69
C ILE A 140 -4.14 -3.77 11.97
N VAL A 141 -3.03 -3.53 12.67
CA VAL A 141 -2.53 -2.18 12.95
C VAL A 141 -1.14 -2.03 12.34
N GLN A 142 -0.94 -0.95 11.58
CA GLN A 142 0.37 -0.58 11.05
C GLN A 142 1.19 0.12 12.13
N THR A 143 2.35 -0.44 12.48
CA THR A 143 3.21 0.05 13.56
C THR A 143 4.54 0.58 13.01
N GLY A 144 5.01 1.70 13.56
CA GLY A 144 6.34 2.22 13.27
C GLY A 144 7.42 1.63 14.19
N SER A 145 8.56 2.31 14.27
CA SER A 145 9.71 1.92 15.10
C SER A 145 9.44 1.84 16.60
N ALA A 146 8.39 2.50 17.09
CA ALA A 146 8.03 2.50 18.52
C ALA A 146 7.24 1.25 18.97
N GLY A 147 6.92 0.33 18.07
CA GLY A 147 6.09 -0.84 18.35
C GLY A 147 4.61 -0.52 18.61
N TYR A 148 3.84 -1.54 19.00
CA TYR A 148 2.44 -1.39 19.39
C TYR A 148 2.28 -1.44 20.90
N ARG A 149 1.56 -0.47 21.44
CA ARG A 149 1.09 -0.47 22.83
C ARG A 149 -0.33 0.06 22.88
N LYS A 150 -1.22 -0.62 23.61
CA LYS A 150 -2.59 -0.18 23.83
C LYS A 150 -2.92 -0.25 25.30
N LEU A 151 -3.45 0.85 25.84
CA LEU A 151 -4.06 0.86 27.16
C LEU A 151 -5.51 0.39 27.05
N VAL A 152 -5.88 -0.56 27.90
CA VAL A 152 -7.25 -1.07 28.04
C VAL A 152 -7.64 -1.03 29.51
N THR A 153 -8.91 -0.73 29.78
CA THR A 153 -9.44 -0.74 31.14
C THR A 153 -9.96 -2.12 31.49
N ASP A 154 -9.81 -2.51 32.76
CA ASP A 154 -10.37 -3.75 33.32
C ASP A 154 -11.91 -3.72 33.47
N GLY A 155 -12.50 -2.52 33.44
CA GLY A 155 -13.94 -2.33 33.50
C GLY A 155 -14.40 -0.98 32.92
N GLY A 156 -15.71 -0.74 33.05
CA GLY A 156 -16.31 0.56 32.77
C GLY A 156 -16.20 1.49 33.97
N THR A 157 -16.28 2.80 33.74
CA THR A 157 -16.40 3.77 34.83
C THR A 157 -17.70 3.52 35.58
N PRO A 158 -17.67 3.21 36.89
CA PRO A 158 -18.87 2.97 37.66
C PRO A 158 -19.75 4.23 37.71
N ALA A 159 -21.05 4.04 37.49
CA ALA A 159 -22.05 5.09 37.57
C ALA A 159 -23.00 4.81 38.73
N GLY A 160 -23.31 5.84 39.51
CA GLY A 160 -24.23 5.74 40.66
C GLY A 160 -25.47 6.61 40.47
N TRP A 161 -26.62 6.11 40.93
CA TRP A 161 -27.84 6.91 41.08
C TRP A 161 -27.82 7.60 42.43
N VAL A 162 -28.08 8.91 42.45
CA VAL A 162 -28.11 9.72 43.67
C VAL A 162 -29.41 10.52 43.71
N SER A 163 -30.04 10.57 44.89
CA SER A 163 -31.24 11.38 45.14
C SER A 163 -30.93 12.88 45.10
N GLU A 164 -31.94 13.72 44.85
CA GLU A 164 -31.79 15.17 44.66
C GLU A 164 -31.04 15.87 45.81
N THR A 165 -31.26 15.43 47.04
CA THR A 165 -30.71 16.05 48.25
C THR A 165 -29.48 15.34 48.81
N ALA A 166 -29.03 14.24 48.20
CA ALA A 166 -27.91 13.47 48.70
C ALA A 166 -26.57 13.99 48.16
N SER A 167 -25.52 13.88 48.98
CA SER A 167 -24.15 14.12 48.55
C SER A 167 -23.78 13.14 47.43
N ARG A 168 -23.10 13.63 46.39
CA ARG A 168 -22.57 12.83 45.28
C ARG A 168 -21.13 12.43 45.60
N PRO A 169 -20.87 11.23 46.16
CA PRO A 169 -19.51 10.76 46.35
C PRO A 169 -18.83 10.54 44.99
N GLU A 170 -17.51 10.61 44.98
CA GLU A 170 -16.69 10.27 43.82
C GLU A 170 -16.85 8.78 43.50
N THR A 171 -17.00 8.47 42.21
CA THR A 171 -17.08 7.09 41.71
C THR A 171 -15.68 6.53 41.55
N ASP A 172 -15.50 5.22 41.73
CA ASP A 172 -14.20 4.58 41.56
C ASP A 172 -13.63 4.82 40.15
N THR A 173 -12.29 4.80 40.04
CA THR A 173 -11.58 4.98 38.77
C THR A 173 -11.25 3.61 38.16
N PRO A 174 -11.46 3.39 36.85
CA PRO A 174 -11.08 2.14 36.20
C PRO A 174 -9.56 1.95 36.22
N ASN A 175 -9.09 0.70 36.37
CA ASN A 175 -7.67 0.42 36.29
C ASN A 175 -7.24 0.28 34.82
N PHE A 176 -6.09 0.84 34.48
CA PHE A 176 -5.52 0.77 33.14
C PHE A 176 -4.46 -0.33 33.07
N ASN A 177 -4.61 -1.23 32.11
CA ASN A 177 -3.67 -2.28 31.78
C ASN A 177 -3.05 -2.02 30.41
N GLU A 178 -1.73 -2.19 30.31
CA GLU A 178 -1.01 -2.06 29.05
C GLU A 178 -0.93 -3.41 28.33
N ILE A 179 -1.33 -3.43 27.06
CA ILE A 179 -1.11 -4.54 26.14
C ILE A 179 0.05 -4.18 25.21
N ALA A 180 1.14 -4.93 25.33
CA ALA A 180 2.32 -4.86 24.46
C ALA A 180 2.62 -6.28 23.91
N PRO A 181 2.09 -6.66 22.74
CA PRO A 181 2.32 -7.98 22.17
C PRO A 181 3.80 -8.16 21.77
N PRO A 182 4.41 -9.34 21.99
CA PRO A 182 5.75 -9.61 21.52
C PRO A 182 5.78 -9.65 19.98
N THR A 183 6.79 -9.03 19.40
CA THR A 183 7.02 -8.96 17.96
C THR A 183 8.22 -9.81 17.55
N GLY A 184 8.24 -10.27 16.31
CA GLY A 184 9.36 -10.98 15.70
C GLY A 184 9.49 -10.65 14.23
N GLU A 185 10.65 -10.95 13.66
CA GLU A 185 10.91 -10.79 12.23
C GLU A 185 10.71 -12.12 11.51
N LEU A 186 10.02 -12.07 10.37
CA LEU A 186 9.81 -13.22 9.50
C LEU A 186 10.59 -13.01 8.21
N TYR A 187 11.35 -14.01 7.80
CA TYR A 187 12.26 -13.94 6.66
C TYR A 187 12.11 -15.17 5.75
N ALA A 188 12.26 -14.98 4.46
CA ALA A 188 12.36 -16.03 3.44
C ALA A 188 13.45 -15.69 2.42
N ASN A 189 14.14 -16.72 1.92
CA ASN A 189 15.17 -16.61 0.87
C ASN A 189 14.86 -17.55 -0.30
N PRO A 190 13.81 -17.28 -1.09
CA PRO A 190 13.51 -18.08 -2.27
C PRO A 190 14.56 -17.87 -3.37
N ALA A 191 14.98 -18.96 -4.02
CA ALA A 191 15.92 -18.92 -5.13
C ALA A 191 15.19 -19.15 -6.47
N ALA A 192 15.35 -18.21 -7.40
CA ALA A 192 14.93 -18.37 -8.79
C ALA A 192 16.11 -18.87 -9.64
N SER A 193 15.85 -19.75 -10.61
CA SER A 193 16.89 -20.19 -11.55
C SER A 193 17.18 -19.13 -12.60
N GLN A 194 18.41 -19.10 -13.14
CA GLN A 194 18.78 -18.18 -14.22
C GLN A 194 17.90 -18.35 -15.47
N ALA A 195 17.51 -19.59 -15.78
CA ALA A 195 16.60 -19.87 -16.90
C ALA A 195 15.23 -19.22 -16.70
N MET A 196 14.73 -19.14 -15.46
CA MET A 196 13.48 -18.43 -15.15
C MET A 196 13.64 -16.91 -15.26
N LEU A 197 14.80 -16.36 -14.89
CA LEU A 197 15.12 -14.93 -15.02
C LEU A 197 15.32 -14.47 -16.48
N ASP A 198 15.67 -15.39 -17.35
CA ASP A 198 15.91 -15.15 -18.78
C ASP A 198 14.68 -15.39 -19.66
N ASP A 199 13.60 -15.98 -19.11
CA ASP A 199 12.35 -16.19 -19.83
C ASP A 199 11.45 -14.95 -19.75
N ALA A 200 11.32 -14.24 -20.89
CA ALA A 200 10.48 -13.06 -21.00
C ALA A 200 8.97 -13.36 -20.90
N ALA A 201 8.55 -14.62 -21.07
CA ALA A 201 7.16 -15.04 -20.90
C ALA A 201 6.81 -15.41 -19.45
N PHE A 202 7.81 -15.55 -18.57
CA PHE A 202 7.63 -15.93 -17.18
C PHE A 202 7.78 -14.72 -16.26
N ASP A 203 6.73 -14.42 -15.50
CA ASP A 203 6.73 -13.35 -14.51
C ASP A 203 7.34 -13.85 -13.19
N VAL A 204 8.66 -13.74 -13.08
CA VAL A 204 9.41 -14.14 -11.87
C VAL A 204 9.00 -13.31 -10.66
N GLU A 205 8.66 -12.02 -10.85
CA GLU A 205 8.29 -11.12 -9.75
C GLU A 205 6.99 -11.56 -9.10
N ALA A 206 5.94 -11.77 -9.91
CA ALA A 206 4.65 -12.23 -9.43
C ALA A 206 4.74 -13.62 -8.80
N TRP A 207 5.52 -14.53 -9.40
CA TRP A 207 5.74 -15.87 -8.84
C TRP A 207 6.45 -15.81 -7.48
N LEU A 208 7.54 -15.02 -7.37
CA LEU A 208 8.31 -14.88 -6.14
C LEU A 208 7.46 -14.26 -5.02
N ALA A 209 6.69 -13.22 -5.37
CA ALA A 209 5.81 -12.54 -4.42
C ALA A 209 4.70 -13.48 -3.93
N ASP A 210 4.09 -14.30 -4.79
CA ASP A 210 3.07 -15.28 -4.40
C ASP A 210 3.65 -16.38 -3.50
N GLU A 211 4.83 -16.91 -3.84
CA GLU A 211 5.48 -17.95 -3.06
C GLU A 211 5.86 -17.45 -1.66
N ILE A 212 6.48 -16.28 -1.56
CA ILE A 212 6.80 -15.64 -0.27
C ILE A 212 5.52 -15.37 0.52
N ALA A 213 4.49 -14.84 -0.11
CA ALA A 213 3.24 -14.53 0.57
C ALA A 213 2.57 -15.80 1.12
N ARG A 214 2.62 -16.93 0.41
CA ARG A 214 2.08 -18.21 0.90
C ARG A 214 2.83 -18.72 2.11
N GLU A 215 4.15 -18.76 2.04
CA GLU A 215 4.99 -19.24 3.15
C GLU A 215 4.84 -18.34 4.37
N PHE A 216 4.81 -17.02 4.17
CA PHE A 216 4.58 -16.07 5.26
C PHE A 216 3.18 -16.20 5.87
N ALA A 217 2.15 -16.42 5.05
CA ALA A 217 0.79 -16.63 5.56
C ALA A 217 0.71 -17.87 6.45
N GLN A 218 1.36 -18.96 6.06
CA GLN A 218 1.36 -20.21 6.82
C GLN A 218 2.14 -20.08 8.13
N ALA A 219 3.37 -19.56 8.06
CA ALA A 219 4.24 -19.39 9.22
C ALA A 219 3.63 -18.42 10.25
N GLU A 220 3.13 -17.27 9.78
CA GLU A 220 2.47 -16.29 10.64
C GLU A 220 1.16 -16.84 11.21
N GLY A 221 0.34 -17.51 10.40
CA GLY A 221 -0.90 -18.13 10.84
C GLY A 221 -0.68 -19.14 11.97
N ALA A 222 0.33 -20.01 11.84
CA ALA A 222 0.72 -20.95 12.90
C ALA A 222 1.19 -20.22 14.17
N ALA A 223 1.96 -19.14 14.03
CA ALA A 223 2.43 -18.34 15.16
C ALA A 223 1.29 -17.63 15.90
N PHE A 224 0.25 -17.16 15.21
CA PHE A 224 -0.92 -16.55 15.86
C PHE A 224 -1.75 -17.54 16.68
N VAL A 225 -1.73 -18.84 16.35
CA VAL A 225 -2.41 -19.87 17.13
C VAL A 225 -1.55 -20.36 18.29
N GLY A 226 -0.33 -20.82 18.00
CA GLY A 226 0.52 -21.55 18.93
C GLY A 226 1.93 -20.98 19.12
N GLY A 227 2.19 -19.74 18.69
CA GLY A 227 3.51 -19.11 18.80
C GLY A 227 3.95 -18.88 20.24
N SER A 228 5.25 -19.01 20.49
CA SER A 228 5.83 -18.99 21.84
C SER A 228 5.99 -17.58 22.45
N GLY A 229 5.97 -16.52 21.64
CA GLY A 229 6.26 -15.15 22.09
C GLY A 229 7.75 -14.79 22.20
N VAL A 230 8.67 -15.71 21.87
CA VAL A 230 10.13 -15.48 21.89
C VAL A 230 10.61 -15.31 20.45
N ASN A 231 11.00 -14.09 20.07
CA ASN A 231 11.37 -13.71 18.69
C ASN A 231 10.29 -14.00 17.63
N GLN A 232 9.05 -14.21 18.07
CA GLN A 232 7.88 -14.46 17.23
C GLN A 232 6.62 -14.05 18.01
N PRO A 233 5.46 -13.88 17.34
CA PRO A 233 4.20 -13.63 18.03
C PRO A 233 3.87 -14.69 19.08
N ARG A 234 3.17 -14.27 20.15
CA ARG A 234 2.58 -15.20 21.11
C ARG A 234 1.18 -15.58 20.64
N GLY A 235 0.96 -16.87 20.41
CA GLY A 235 -0.33 -17.38 19.98
C GLY A 235 -1.37 -17.39 21.11
N PHE A 236 -2.65 -17.29 20.77
CA PHE A 236 -3.72 -17.21 21.77
C PHE A 236 -3.87 -18.49 22.60
N LEU A 237 -3.47 -19.67 22.07
CA LEU A 237 -3.48 -20.93 22.84
C LEU A 237 -2.40 -20.98 23.92
N ASN A 238 -1.35 -20.16 23.80
CA ASN A 238 -0.29 -20.06 24.80
C ASN A 238 -0.56 -18.92 25.80
N ALA A 239 -1.73 -18.29 25.78
CA ALA A 239 -2.15 -17.38 26.84
C ALA A 239 -2.39 -18.15 28.14
N ALA A 240 -2.35 -17.47 29.28
CA ALA A 240 -2.77 -18.09 30.54
C ALA A 240 -4.27 -18.42 30.43
N VAL A 241 -4.67 -19.64 30.79
CA VAL A 241 -6.08 -20.08 30.74
C VAL A 241 -6.61 -20.37 32.14
N THR A 242 -7.88 -20.08 32.35
CA THR A 242 -8.60 -20.34 33.62
C THR A 242 -10.08 -20.64 33.31
N ASP A 243 -10.80 -21.29 34.22
CA ASP A 243 -12.25 -21.50 34.13
C ASP A 243 -13.05 -20.46 34.93
N GLU A 244 -12.36 -19.52 35.57
CA GLU A 244 -12.97 -18.41 36.32
C GLU A 244 -13.87 -17.52 35.44
N ALA A 245 -14.98 -17.07 36.04
CA ALA A 245 -15.90 -16.11 35.45
C ALA A 245 -15.26 -14.72 35.28
N ASP A 246 -15.84 -13.91 34.39
CA ASP A 246 -15.27 -12.61 33.98
C ASP A 246 -15.08 -11.61 35.14
N ASP A 247 -15.85 -11.71 36.21
CA ASP A 247 -15.80 -10.82 37.39
C ASP A 247 -14.67 -11.16 38.37
N VAL A 248 -14.17 -12.40 38.33
CA VAL A 248 -13.07 -12.88 39.18
C VAL A 248 -11.77 -13.01 38.39
N ARG A 249 -11.87 -13.32 37.10
CA ARG A 249 -10.74 -13.64 36.24
C ARG A 249 -9.73 -12.50 36.16
N ALA A 250 -8.46 -12.82 36.44
CA ALA A 250 -7.37 -11.86 36.30
C ALA A 250 -7.20 -11.41 34.83
N PHE A 251 -6.95 -10.11 34.64
CA PHE A 251 -6.67 -9.53 33.32
C PHE A 251 -5.50 -10.25 32.63
N GLY A 252 -5.63 -10.50 31.33
CA GLY A 252 -4.60 -11.18 30.53
C GLY A 252 -4.68 -12.71 30.54
N SER A 253 -5.67 -13.30 31.22
CA SER A 253 -6.02 -14.72 31.09
C SER A 253 -7.27 -14.92 30.22
N LEU A 254 -7.33 -16.05 29.51
CA LEU A 254 -8.46 -16.47 28.68
C LEU A 254 -9.29 -17.50 29.43
N GLN A 255 -10.61 -17.39 29.31
CA GLN A 255 -11.49 -18.42 29.87
C GLN A 255 -11.59 -19.62 28.94
N TYR A 256 -11.59 -20.81 29.53
CA TYR A 256 -12.02 -22.04 28.87
C TYR A 256 -13.26 -22.60 29.55
N VAL A 257 -14.08 -23.32 28.79
CA VAL A 257 -15.23 -24.08 29.31
C VAL A 257 -14.86 -25.57 29.28
N PRO A 258 -14.86 -26.28 30.43
CA PRO A 258 -14.52 -27.69 30.47
C PRO A 258 -15.57 -28.54 29.72
N SER A 259 -15.13 -29.56 28.98
CA SER A 259 -16.02 -30.45 28.21
C SER A 259 -16.82 -31.44 29.08
N GLY A 260 -16.56 -31.47 30.39
CA GLY A 260 -17.21 -32.36 31.37
C GLY A 260 -16.72 -33.81 31.38
N SER A 261 -15.90 -34.25 30.41
CA SER A 261 -15.30 -35.58 30.38
C SER A 261 -13.89 -35.56 29.77
N SER A 262 -13.02 -36.48 30.19
CA SER A 262 -11.66 -36.58 29.64
C SER A 262 -11.70 -37.25 28.25
N GLY A 263 -11.16 -36.58 27.24
CA GLY A 263 -11.07 -37.10 25.86
C GLY A 263 -12.37 -37.08 25.06
N SER A 264 -13.47 -36.56 25.61
CA SER A 264 -14.77 -36.42 24.94
C SER A 264 -15.60 -35.28 25.54
N PHE A 265 -16.68 -34.90 24.86
CA PHE A 265 -17.76 -34.13 25.48
C PHE A 265 -18.62 -35.04 26.36
N ALA A 266 -18.99 -34.55 27.55
CA ALA A 266 -19.99 -35.20 28.39
C ALA A 266 -21.42 -35.00 27.84
N SER A 267 -21.67 -33.86 27.22
CA SER A 267 -22.90 -33.53 26.49
C SER A 267 -22.64 -32.42 25.46
N GLU A 268 -23.56 -32.23 24.52
CA GLU A 268 -23.54 -31.14 23.55
C GLU A 268 -23.75 -29.76 24.20
N ASP A 269 -24.27 -29.71 25.43
CA ASP A 269 -24.51 -28.47 26.18
C ASP A 269 -23.21 -27.68 26.38
N ALA A 270 -22.06 -28.35 26.50
CA ALA A 270 -20.76 -27.69 26.62
C ALA A 270 -20.42 -26.76 25.42
N LEU A 271 -20.95 -27.05 24.22
CA LEU A 271 -20.80 -26.18 23.05
C LEU A 271 -21.73 -24.96 23.11
N VAL A 272 -22.91 -25.13 23.72
CA VAL A 272 -23.86 -24.04 23.96
C VAL A 272 -23.29 -23.08 24.99
N ASP A 273 -22.73 -23.62 26.07
CA ASP A 273 -22.09 -22.85 27.15
C ASP A 273 -20.88 -22.06 26.64
N LEU A 274 -20.11 -22.60 25.67
CA LEU A 274 -19.01 -21.87 25.04
C LEU A 274 -19.49 -20.63 24.26
N VAL A 275 -20.66 -20.71 23.61
CA VAL A 275 -21.23 -19.57 22.87
C VAL A 275 -21.92 -18.59 23.80
N GLN A 276 -22.48 -19.08 24.92
CA GLN A 276 -23.27 -18.31 25.88
C GLN A 276 -22.75 -18.47 27.31
N PRO A 277 -21.50 -18.07 27.60
CA PRO A 277 -20.87 -18.35 28.90
C PRO A 277 -21.56 -17.65 30.08
N ASN A 278 -22.40 -16.64 29.82
CA ASN A 278 -23.10 -15.84 30.83
C ASN A 278 -24.61 -15.64 30.54
N SER A 279 -25.27 -16.55 29.80
CA SER A 279 -26.73 -16.42 29.67
C SER A 279 -27.39 -16.74 31.02
N ILE A 280 -27.92 -15.69 31.66
CA ILE A 280 -28.52 -15.71 33.00
C ILE A 280 -29.90 -16.41 33.02
N ILE A 281 -30.14 -17.33 32.09
CA ILE A 281 -31.39 -18.07 31.94
C ILE A 281 -31.05 -19.56 31.92
N ASP A 282 -30.58 -20.05 33.06
CA ASP A 282 -30.76 -21.44 33.42
C ASP A 282 -32.26 -21.68 33.67
N LEU A 283 -32.99 -22.13 32.65
CA LEU A 283 -34.38 -22.59 32.78
C LEU A 283 -34.50 -23.90 33.58
N ARG A 284 -33.40 -24.48 34.09
CA ARG A 284 -33.39 -25.72 34.88
C ARG A 284 -33.11 -25.53 36.37
N GLY A 285 -32.85 -24.29 36.82
CA GLY A 285 -32.95 -23.92 38.22
C GLY A 285 -31.98 -24.63 39.15
N ASP A 286 -30.76 -24.95 38.70
CA ASP A 286 -29.72 -25.46 39.61
C ASP A 286 -28.51 -24.54 39.62
N ARG A 287 -28.38 -23.79 40.72
CA ARG A 287 -27.27 -22.87 40.97
C ARG A 287 -26.00 -23.68 41.21
N ARG A 288 -24.96 -23.42 40.42
CA ARG A 288 -23.56 -23.50 40.88
C ARG A 288 -22.79 -22.30 40.39
#